data_AF-A0A3D4UQE5-F1
#
_entry.id   AF-A0A3D4UQE5-F1
#
_cell.length_a   1.000
_cell.length_b   1.000
_cell.length_c   1.000
_cell.angle_alpha   90.00
_cell.angle_beta   90.00
_cell.angle_gamma   90.00
#
_symmetry.space_group_name_H-M   'P 1'
#
loop_
_entity.id
_entity.type
_entity.pdbx_description
1 polymer ?
#
loop_
_entity_poly.entity_id
_entity_poly.type
_entity_poly.pdbx_seq_one_letter_code
_entity_poly.pdbx_strand_id
1 'polypeptide(L)'
;GPAVFNQNGNQEPSVVSHITTLSLISLAFPFINFFISKKKQGSFYSLDKSAYVDVVHGSCMFISEKLYQNVGGMNEDFFLYSEERDLCLKIEKAGFRVFFYYDAQINHIGGGTSKNLFLPLEIEKHRSKKKLIQLYYPHLVFLNKICGIIGYGIRTVVKVVSFNKFKARQFGTLFFWYLFKYK
;
A
#
# COMPACT_ATOMS: atom_id res chain seq x y z
N GLY A 1 -1.23 -13.10 9.59
CA GLY A 1 -1.95 -11.89 10.04
C GLY A 1 -3.41 -12.24 10.27
N PRO A 2 -4.05 -11.63 11.27
CA PRO A 2 -5.47 -11.83 11.59
C PRO A 2 -6.40 -11.06 10.65
N ALA A 3 -7.69 -11.41 10.64
CA ALA A 3 -8.74 -10.54 10.14
C ALA A 3 -8.86 -9.29 11.02
N VAL A 4 -9.01 -8.12 10.39
CA VAL A 4 -9.06 -6.83 11.07
C VAL A 4 -10.48 -6.29 10.99
N PHE A 5 -11.00 -5.80 12.10
CA PHE A 5 -12.32 -5.20 12.21
C PHE A 5 -12.21 -3.79 12.80
N ASN A 6 -13.09 -2.91 12.38
CA ASN A 6 -13.22 -1.58 12.98
C ASN A 6 -14.16 -1.59 14.18
N GLN A 7 -14.30 -0.44 14.84
CA GLN A 7 -15.17 -0.28 16.01
C GLN A 7 -16.65 -0.63 15.75
N ASN A 8 -17.10 -0.59 14.50
CA ASN A 8 -18.47 -0.91 14.11
C ASN A 8 -18.67 -2.40 13.78
N GLY A 9 -17.63 -3.24 13.97
CA GLY A 9 -17.69 -4.66 13.64
C GLY A 9 -17.59 -4.97 12.14
N ASN A 10 -17.26 -3.97 11.30
CA ASN A 10 -17.05 -4.20 9.87
C ASN A 10 -15.61 -4.64 9.61
N GLN A 11 -15.44 -5.67 8.78
CA GLN A 11 -14.11 -6.14 8.39
C GLN A 11 -13.39 -5.10 7.52
N GLU A 12 -12.16 -4.76 7.89
CA GLU A 12 -11.28 -3.91 7.13
C GLU A 12 -10.34 -4.73 6.22
N PRO A 13 -9.99 -4.20 5.03
CA PRO A 13 -9.00 -4.80 4.17
C PRO A 13 -7.63 -4.95 4.87
N SER A 14 -7.16 -6.18 5.06
CA SER A 14 -5.92 -6.48 5.79
C SER A 14 -4.90 -7.31 5.01
N VAL A 15 -5.16 -7.58 3.73
CA VAL A 15 -4.25 -8.31 2.84
C VAL A 15 -4.00 -7.49 1.59
N VAL A 16 -2.77 -7.53 1.07
CA VAL A 16 -2.46 -6.87 -0.20
C VAL A 16 -1.50 -7.70 -1.03
N SER A 17 -1.66 -7.67 -2.36
CA SER A 17 -0.75 -8.37 -3.28
C SER A 17 0.53 -7.59 -3.51
N HIS A 18 1.55 -8.25 -4.03
CA HIS A 18 2.77 -7.61 -4.53
C HIS A 18 2.51 -6.55 -5.59
N ILE A 19 3.45 -5.61 -5.70
CA ILE A 19 3.40 -4.55 -6.71
C ILE A 19 3.67 -5.20 -8.07
N THR A 20 2.78 -4.95 -9.01
CA THR A 20 2.87 -5.47 -10.39
C THR A 20 2.74 -4.34 -11.40
N THR A 21 3.20 -4.56 -12.62
CA THR A 21 2.98 -3.66 -13.77
C THR A 21 1.51 -3.26 -13.90
N LEU A 22 0.60 -4.23 -13.82
CA LEU A 22 -0.84 -3.98 -13.91
C LEU A 22 -1.34 -3.08 -12.78
N SER A 23 -0.88 -3.28 -11.54
CA SER A 23 -1.25 -2.41 -10.42
C SER A 23 -0.82 -0.96 -10.63
N LEU A 24 0.35 -0.73 -11.24
CA LEU A 24 0.84 0.61 -11.56
C LEU A 24 0.05 1.24 -12.71
N ILE A 25 -0.24 0.48 -13.77
CA ILE A 25 -1.07 0.94 -14.88
C ILE A 25 -2.48 1.32 -14.37
N SER A 26 -3.04 0.52 -13.48
CA SER A 26 -4.36 0.77 -12.88
C SER A 26 -4.42 2.07 -12.05
N LEU A 27 -3.27 2.54 -11.53
CA LEU A 27 -3.16 3.85 -10.89
C LEU A 27 -3.33 4.98 -11.92
N ALA A 28 -2.75 4.86 -13.11
CA ALA A 28 -2.90 5.86 -14.17
C ALA A 28 -4.31 5.86 -14.75
N PHE A 29 -4.89 4.67 -14.92
CA PHE A 29 -6.13 4.44 -15.63
C PHE A 29 -7.15 3.72 -14.73
N PRO A 30 -7.83 4.45 -13.82
CA PRO A 30 -8.71 3.84 -12.83
C PRO A 30 -9.92 3.11 -13.43
N PHE A 31 -10.29 3.38 -14.69
CA PHE A 31 -11.33 2.61 -15.39
C PHE A 31 -10.97 1.13 -15.55
N ILE A 32 -9.68 0.79 -15.62
CA ILE A 32 -9.22 -0.61 -15.68
C ILE A 32 -9.64 -1.38 -14.43
N ASN A 33 -9.81 -0.70 -13.28
CA ASN A 33 -10.25 -1.32 -12.03
C ASN A 33 -11.65 -1.96 -12.12
N PHE A 34 -12.46 -1.59 -13.12
CA PHE A 34 -13.73 -2.25 -13.40
C PHE A 34 -13.53 -3.69 -13.93
N PHE A 35 -12.43 -3.93 -14.66
CA PHE A 35 -12.16 -5.19 -15.34
C PHE A 35 -11.16 -6.09 -14.59
N ILE A 36 -10.50 -5.58 -13.55
CA ILE A 36 -9.48 -6.34 -12.79
C ILE A 36 -9.91 -6.57 -11.34
N SER A 37 -9.63 -7.77 -10.83
CA SER A 37 -9.93 -8.11 -9.45
C SER A 37 -9.18 -7.21 -8.46
N LYS A 38 -9.75 -6.99 -7.26
CA LYS A 38 -9.12 -6.20 -6.19
C LYS A 38 -7.69 -6.65 -5.89
N LYS A 39 -7.44 -7.96 -5.94
CA LYS A 39 -6.11 -8.57 -5.81
C LYS A 39 -5.10 -7.98 -6.81
N LYS A 40 -5.51 -7.68 -8.05
CA LYS A 40 -4.64 -7.15 -9.12
C LYS A 40 -4.47 -5.62 -9.08
N GLN A 41 -5.29 -4.91 -8.30
CA GLN A 41 -5.25 -3.44 -8.19
C GLN A 41 -4.08 -2.95 -7.31
N GLY A 42 -3.42 -3.85 -6.56
CA GLY A 42 -2.37 -3.48 -5.60
C GLY A 42 -2.89 -2.71 -4.37
N SER A 43 -4.22 -2.65 -4.21
CA SER A 43 -4.90 -2.13 -3.03
C SER A 43 -5.14 -3.24 -2.01
N PHE A 44 -5.22 -2.88 -0.73
CA PHE A 44 -5.68 -3.83 0.28
C PHE A 44 -7.07 -4.37 -0.05
N TYR A 45 -7.29 -5.64 0.27
CA TYR A 45 -8.56 -6.34 0.15
C TYR A 45 -8.80 -7.24 1.36
N SER A 46 -10.06 -7.60 1.58
CA SER A 46 -10.47 -8.50 2.65
C SER A 46 -10.54 -9.93 2.12
N LEU A 47 -10.31 -10.90 3.01
CA LEU A 47 -10.55 -12.32 2.78
C LEU A 47 -11.51 -12.83 3.84
N ASP A 48 -12.39 -13.74 3.45
CA ASP A 48 -13.38 -14.42 4.28
C ASP A 48 -12.92 -15.82 4.73
N LYS A 49 -11.68 -16.20 4.36
CA LYS A 49 -11.08 -17.48 4.70
C LYS A 49 -9.57 -17.37 4.82
N SER A 50 -9.00 -18.30 5.58
CA SER A 50 -7.56 -18.43 5.75
C SER A 50 -6.87 -18.81 4.44
N ALA A 51 -5.73 -18.19 4.14
CA ALA A 51 -5.01 -18.41 2.89
C ALA A 51 -3.54 -17.98 2.98
N TYR A 52 -2.70 -18.57 2.13
CA TYR A 52 -1.40 -17.98 1.81
C TYR A 52 -1.60 -16.72 0.97
N VAL A 53 -0.88 -15.67 1.34
CA VAL A 53 -1.00 -14.33 0.75
C VAL A 53 0.38 -13.71 0.60
N ASP A 54 0.47 -12.65 -0.20
CA ASP A 54 1.73 -11.95 -0.45
C ASP A 54 2.14 -11.06 0.74
N VAL A 55 1.17 -10.32 1.29
CA VAL A 55 1.41 -9.36 2.39
C VAL A 55 0.18 -9.30 3.29
N VAL A 56 0.41 -9.28 4.59
CA VAL A 56 -0.61 -8.97 5.61
C VAL A 56 -0.36 -7.58 6.19
N HIS A 57 -1.42 -6.92 6.63
CA HIS A 57 -1.37 -5.58 7.20
C HIS A 57 -0.57 -5.54 8.50
N GLY A 58 0.25 -4.50 8.67
CA GLY A 58 1.16 -4.35 9.80
C GLY A 58 0.50 -4.06 11.16
N SER A 59 -0.82 -3.85 11.22
CA SER A 59 -1.54 -3.60 12.48
C SER A 59 -1.42 -4.76 13.48
N CYS A 60 -1.25 -5.99 12.99
CA CYS A 60 -0.94 -7.15 13.82
C CYS A 60 -0.32 -8.27 12.99
N MET A 61 0.86 -8.73 13.39
CA MET A 61 1.57 -9.82 12.76
C MET A 61 2.16 -10.73 13.83
N PHE A 62 2.17 -12.03 13.56
CA PHE A 62 2.85 -13.02 14.38
C PHE A 62 3.96 -13.63 13.53
N ILE A 63 5.16 -13.63 14.07
CA ILE A 63 6.36 -14.16 13.44
C ILE A 63 7.21 -14.82 14.52
N SER A 64 7.89 -15.92 14.19
CA SER A 64 8.83 -16.51 15.14
C SER A 64 10.01 -15.57 15.34
N GLU A 65 10.46 -15.40 16.58
CA GLU A 65 11.59 -14.54 16.91
C GLU A 65 12.83 -14.88 16.07
N LYS A 66 13.14 -16.18 15.97
CA LYS A 66 14.23 -16.69 15.13
C LYS A 66 14.10 -16.25 13.67
N LEU A 67 12.91 -16.35 13.08
CA LEU A 67 12.72 -15.92 11.69
C LEU A 67 12.83 -14.40 11.56
N TYR A 68 12.25 -13.64 12.50
CA TYR A 68 12.30 -12.18 12.51
C TYR A 68 13.75 -11.67 12.57
N GLN A 69 14.57 -12.22 13.46
CA GLN A 69 15.99 -11.91 13.56
C GLN A 69 16.75 -12.32 12.28
N ASN A 70 16.49 -13.52 11.75
CA ASN A 70 17.16 -14.02 10.55
C ASN A 70 16.92 -13.16 9.30
N VAL A 71 15.72 -12.59 9.15
CA VAL A 71 15.39 -11.73 8.00
C VAL A 71 15.72 -10.24 8.25
N GLY A 72 16.35 -9.92 9.37
CA GLY A 72 16.76 -8.56 9.73
C GLY A 72 15.64 -7.64 10.19
N GLY A 73 14.53 -8.19 10.70
CA GLY A 73 13.42 -7.45 11.31
C GLY A 73 12.71 -6.47 10.37
N MET A 74 11.97 -5.51 10.94
CA MET A 74 11.42 -4.39 10.18
C MET A 74 12.52 -3.41 9.78
N ASN A 75 12.38 -2.85 8.58
CA ASN A 75 13.34 -1.89 8.07
C ASN A 75 12.99 -0.48 8.58
N GLU A 76 13.73 0.00 9.58
CA GLU A 76 13.54 1.31 10.27
C GLU A 76 13.68 2.52 9.34
N ASP A 77 14.26 2.27 8.18
CA ASP A 77 14.51 3.20 7.11
C ASP A 77 13.18 3.57 6.37
N PHE A 78 12.08 2.87 6.68
CA PHE A 78 10.70 3.26 6.37
C PHE A 78 10.09 3.97 7.59
N PHE A 79 9.81 5.27 7.47
CA PHE A 79 9.15 6.03 8.54
C PHE A 79 7.71 5.55 8.79
N LEU A 80 6.93 5.38 7.72
CA LEU A 80 5.56 4.86 7.75
C LEU A 80 5.18 4.28 6.39
N TYR A 81 4.37 3.23 6.40
CA TYR A 81 3.90 2.47 5.24
C TYR A 81 4.98 1.67 4.54
N SER A 82 4.60 0.51 3.98
CA SER A 82 5.46 -0.40 3.22
C SER A 82 6.50 -1.14 4.05
N GLU A 83 6.67 -0.85 5.34
CA GLU A 83 7.53 -1.60 6.25
C GLU A 83 7.05 -3.05 6.39
N GLU A 84 5.73 -3.27 6.44
CA GLU A 84 5.12 -4.59 6.54
C GLU A 84 5.33 -5.38 5.24
N ARG A 85 5.29 -4.68 4.10
CA ARG A 85 5.53 -5.25 2.78
C ARG A 85 7.00 -5.61 2.58
N ASP A 86 7.91 -4.76 3.02
CA ASP A 86 9.36 -5.05 3.05
C ASP A 86 9.63 -6.32 3.88
N LEU A 87 9.07 -6.41 5.10
CA LEU A 87 9.20 -7.59 5.94
C LEU A 87 8.65 -8.86 5.27
N CYS A 88 7.45 -8.80 4.69
CA CYS A 88 6.85 -9.94 3.97
C CYS A 88 7.72 -10.40 2.78
N LEU A 89 8.28 -9.46 2.02
CA LEU A 89 9.19 -9.77 0.91
C LEU A 89 10.50 -10.42 1.39
N LYS A 90 11.05 -9.99 2.54
CA LYS A 90 12.23 -10.62 3.12
C LYS A 90 11.95 -12.05 3.60
N ILE A 91 10.78 -12.28 4.20
CA ILE A 91 10.30 -13.61 4.59
C ILE A 91 10.18 -14.54 3.38
N GLU A 92 9.57 -14.07 2.29
CA GLU A 92 9.45 -14.84 1.05
C GLU A 92 10.82 -15.14 0.42
N LYS A 93 11.72 -14.16 0.37
CA LYS A 93 13.10 -14.36 -0.12
C LYS A 93 13.90 -15.36 0.72
N ALA A 94 13.57 -15.51 2.01
CA ALA A 94 14.13 -16.52 2.90
C ALA A 94 13.49 -17.92 2.73
N GLY A 95 12.58 -18.10 1.76
CA GLY A 95 11.93 -19.38 1.46
C GLY A 95 10.70 -19.68 2.30
N PHE A 96 10.21 -18.72 3.09
CA PHE A 96 9.01 -18.87 3.92
C PHE A 96 7.78 -18.29 3.21
N ARG A 97 6.59 -18.54 3.77
CA ARG A 97 5.32 -18.05 3.22
C ARG A 97 4.59 -17.19 4.24
N VAL A 98 3.91 -16.16 3.75
CA VAL A 98 3.03 -15.33 4.58
C VAL A 98 1.62 -15.94 4.57
N PHE A 99 1.04 -16.06 5.77
CA PHE A 99 -0.28 -16.66 5.95
C PHE A 99 -1.24 -15.68 6.61
N PHE A 100 -2.43 -15.55 6.01
CA PHE A 100 -3.58 -14.87 6.58
C PHE A 100 -4.47 -15.91 7.27
N TYR A 101 -4.79 -15.69 8.55
CA TYR A 101 -5.61 -16.58 9.35
C TYR A 101 -6.90 -15.86 9.75
N TYR A 102 -8.01 -16.25 9.13
CA TYR A 102 -9.29 -15.53 9.25
C TYR A 102 -9.92 -15.66 10.64
N ASP A 103 -9.77 -16.81 11.29
CA ASP A 103 -10.39 -17.10 12.59
C ASP A 103 -9.75 -16.30 13.73
N ALA A 104 -8.50 -15.85 13.56
CA ALA A 104 -7.92 -14.85 14.44
C ALA A 104 -8.44 -13.47 14.03
N GLN A 105 -9.18 -12.83 14.92
CA GLN A 105 -9.81 -11.53 14.67
C GLN A 105 -9.30 -10.49 15.67
N ILE A 106 -9.03 -9.28 15.18
CA ILE A 106 -8.65 -8.15 16.01
C ILE A 106 -9.49 -6.92 15.69
N ASN A 107 -9.69 -6.08 16.70
CA ASN A 107 -10.22 -4.73 16.51
C ASN A 107 -9.06 -3.75 16.36
N HIS A 108 -9.04 -2.98 15.28
CA HIS A 108 -8.02 -1.97 15.03
C HIS A 108 -8.66 -0.61 14.82
N ILE A 109 -8.27 0.35 15.65
CA ILE A 109 -8.72 1.74 15.53
C ILE A 109 -7.69 2.46 14.66
N GLY A 110 -7.93 2.46 13.35
CA GLY A 110 -7.05 3.11 12.40
C GLY A 110 -7.01 4.64 12.50
N GLY A 111 -6.02 5.23 11.85
CA GLY A 111 -5.98 6.68 11.60
C GLY A 111 -5.53 7.57 12.77
N GLY A 112 -4.95 7.00 13.82
CA GLY A 112 -4.37 7.78 14.93
C GLY A 112 -3.38 8.85 14.45
N THR A 113 -2.43 8.48 13.59
CA THR A 113 -1.40 9.37 13.05
C THR A 113 -1.94 10.36 11.99
N SER A 114 -3.01 10.01 11.27
CA SER A 114 -3.43 10.73 10.07
C SER A 114 -4.43 11.87 10.28
N LYS A 115 -4.97 12.03 11.50
CA LYS A 115 -5.99 13.05 11.80
C LYS A 115 -5.57 14.48 11.46
N ASN A 116 -4.30 14.85 11.67
CA ASN A 116 -3.81 16.23 11.46
C ASN A 116 -2.74 16.37 10.37
N LEU A 117 -2.24 15.26 9.81
CA LEU A 117 -1.09 15.24 8.89
C LEU A 117 -1.43 14.63 7.52
N PHE A 118 -2.67 14.79 7.07
CA PHE A 118 -3.19 14.10 5.89
C PHE A 118 -2.30 14.23 4.63
N LEU A 119 -1.95 15.45 4.22
CA LEU A 119 -1.16 15.67 3.00
C LEU A 119 0.30 15.19 3.13
N PRO A 120 1.06 15.52 4.20
CA PRO A 120 2.40 14.97 4.42
C PRO A 120 2.43 13.45 4.42
N LEU A 121 1.52 12.80 5.15
CA LEU A 121 1.49 11.33 5.23
C LEU A 121 1.11 10.70 3.90
N GLU A 122 0.29 11.36 3.09
CA GLU A 122 0.01 10.89 1.74
C GLU A 122 1.28 10.92 0.88
N ILE A 123 2.10 11.97 0.95
CA ILE A 123 3.41 12.00 0.29
C ILE A 123 4.31 10.88 0.84
N GLU A 124 4.33 10.64 2.16
CA GLU A 124 5.15 9.56 2.73
C GLU A 124 4.74 8.18 2.26
N LYS A 125 3.43 7.89 2.09
CA LYS A 125 2.98 6.62 1.45
C LYS A 125 3.65 6.42 0.09
N HIS A 126 3.70 7.48 -0.71
CA HIS A 126 4.31 7.43 -2.04
C HIS A 126 5.82 7.33 -2.00
N ARG A 127 6.46 7.99 -1.03
CA ARG A 127 7.91 7.90 -0.81
C ARG A 127 8.32 6.50 -0.37
N SER A 128 7.64 5.94 0.62
CA SER A 128 7.85 4.55 1.08
C SER A 128 7.59 3.54 -0.03
N LYS A 129 6.48 3.67 -0.77
CA LYS A 129 6.20 2.80 -1.92
C LYS A 129 7.32 2.87 -2.97
N LYS A 130 7.81 4.08 -3.28
CA LYS A 130 8.94 4.26 -4.21
C LYS A 130 10.19 3.55 -3.70
N LYS A 131 10.54 3.73 -2.42
CA LYS A 131 11.71 3.07 -1.80
C LYS A 131 11.62 1.55 -1.94
N LEU A 132 10.45 0.98 -1.65
CA LEU A 132 10.23 -0.45 -1.83
C LEU A 132 10.36 -0.89 -3.30
N ILE A 133 9.79 -0.14 -4.25
CA ILE A 133 9.97 -0.44 -5.68
C ILE A 133 11.44 -0.38 -6.08
N GLN A 134 12.22 0.58 -5.57
CA GLN A 134 13.66 0.65 -5.85
C GLN A 134 14.42 -0.58 -5.32
N LEU A 135 14.07 -1.07 -4.13
CA LEU A 135 14.73 -2.22 -3.49
C LEU A 135 14.38 -3.56 -4.15
N TYR A 136 13.13 -3.75 -4.60
CA TYR A 136 12.64 -5.07 -5.02
C TYR A 136 12.21 -5.16 -6.48
N TYR A 137 11.84 -4.04 -7.11
CA TYR A 137 11.34 -3.98 -8.49
C TYR A 137 11.94 -2.80 -9.27
N PRO A 138 13.28 -2.67 -9.36
CA PRO A 138 13.94 -1.48 -9.90
C PRO A 138 13.52 -1.15 -11.34
N HIS A 139 13.22 -2.18 -12.15
CA HIS A 139 12.70 -2.04 -13.51
C HIS A 139 11.33 -1.32 -13.58
N LEU A 140 10.55 -1.29 -12.48
CA LEU A 140 9.26 -0.61 -12.41
C LEU A 140 9.34 0.83 -11.90
N VAL A 141 10.51 1.33 -11.50
CA VAL A 141 10.65 2.69 -10.92
C VAL A 141 10.20 3.77 -11.91
N PHE A 142 10.63 3.65 -13.17
CA PHE A 142 10.24 4.58 -14.24
C PHE A 142 8.74 4.52 -14.51
N LEU A 143 8.19 3.30 -14.63
CA LEU A 143 6.75 3.11 -14.83
C LEU A 143 5.93 3.71 -13.68
N ASN A 144 6.32 3.49 -12.42
CA ASN A 144 5.65 4.08 -11.26
C ASN A 144 5.66 5.61 -11.30
N LYS A 145 6.75 6.23 -11.78
CA LYS A 145 6.82 7.67 -11.98
C LYS A 145 5.81 8.15 -13.02
N ILE A 146 5.84 7.58 -14.22
CA ILE A 146 4.96 7.97 -15.33
C ILE A 146 3.49 7.74 -14.98
N CYS A 147 3.15 6.57 -14.42
CA CYS A 147 1.78 6.28 -13.98
C CYS A 147 1.31 7.22 -12.87
N GLY A 148 2.20 7.63 -11.96
CA GLY A 148 1.92 8.63 -10.94
C GLY A 148 1.61 10.01 -11.54
N ILE A 149 2.46 10.50 -12.47
CA ILE A 149 2.26 11.78 -13.16
C ILE A 149 0.90 11.78 -13.89
N ILE A 150 0.65 10.77 -14.73
CA ILE A 150 -0.61 10.66 -15.50
C ILE A 150 -1.80 10.55 -14.54
N GLY A 151 -1.74 9.59 -13.61
CA GLY A 151 -2.84 9.27 -12.73
C GLY A 151 -3.22 10.41 -11.80
N TYR A 152 -2.26 11.12 -11.21
CA TYR A 152 -2.56 12.25 -10.32
C TYR A 152 -2.85 13.54 -11.09
N GLY A 153 -2.29 13.73 -12.29
CA GLY A 153 -2.66 14.82 -13.19
C GLY A 153 -4.13 14.76 -13.58
N ILE A 154 -4.59 13.62 -14.12
CA ILE A 154 -5.99 13.39 -14.50
C ILE A 154 -6.91 13.58 -13.29
N ARG A 155 -6.60 12.95 -12.14
CA ARG A 155 -7.42 13.08 -10.92
C ARG A 155 -7.52 14.53 -10.43
N THR A 156 -6.44 15.30 -10.55
CA THR A 156 -6.45 16.73 -10.18
C THR A 156 -7.43 17.50 -11.05
N VAL A 157 -7.32 17.36 -12.38
CA VAL A 157 -8.22 18.02 -13.35
C VAL A 157 -9.67 17.65 -13.07
N VAL A 158 -9.98 16.37 -12.93
CA VAL A 158 -11.35 15.89 -12.62
C VAL A 158 -11.87 16.51 -11.31
N LYS A 159 -11.03 16.62 -10.27
CA LYS A 159 -11.45 17.21 -8.98
C LYS A 159 -11.55 18.73 -9.00
N VAL A 160 -10.80 19.41 -9.86
CA VAL A 160 -10.98 20.84 -10.14
C VAL A 160 -12.32 21.08 -10.86
N VAL A 161 -12.60 20.32 -11.92
CA VAL A 161 -13.84 20.44 -12.71
C VAL A 161 -15.08 20.08 -11.88
N SER A 162 -14.98 19.10 -10.98
CA SER A 162 -16.06 18.75 -10.04
C SER A 162 -16.09 19.64 -8.77
N PHE A 163 -15.39 20.78 -8.78
CA PHE A 163 -15.34 21.77 -7.69
C PHE A 163 -14.94 21.23 -6.30
N ASN A 164 -14.29 20.06 -6.24
CA ASN A 164 -13.81 19.47 -4.99
C ASN A 164 -12.40 19.98 -4.67
N LYS A 165 -12.32 21.19 -4.12
CA LYS A 165 -11.06 21.88 -3.80
C LYS A 165 -10.10 21.06 -2.92
N PHE A 166 -10.64 20.34 -1.93
CA PHE A 166 -9.82 19.53 -1.03
C PHE A 166 -9.12 18.38 -1.77
N LYS A 167 -9.85 17.59 -2.55
CA LYS A 167 -9.27 16.49 -3.33
C LYS A 167 -8.40 16.99 -4.49
N ALA A 168 -8.76 18.12 -5.11
CA ALA A 168 -7.91 18.77 -6.12
C ALA A 168 -6.55 19.14 -5.53
N ARG A 169 -6.51 19.75 -4.33
CA ARG A 169 -5.26 20.04 -3.63
C ARG A 169 -4.47 18.77 -3.30
N GLN A 170 -5.13 17.74 -2.77
CA GLN A 170 -4.49 16.46 -2.47
C GLN A 170 -3.80 15.85 -3.70
N PHE A 171 -4.54 15.67 -4.79
CA PHE A 171 -3.99 15.05 -5.99
C PHE A 171 -3.00 15.96 -6.70
N GLY A 172 -3.19 17.28 -6.67
CA GLY A 172 -2.26 18.25 -7.23
C GLY A 172 -0.90 18.20 -6.52
N THR A 173 -0.91 18.10 -5.19
CA THR A 173 0.32 17.92 -4.41
C THR A 173 1.08 16.65 -4.80
N LEU A 174 0.37 15.52 -4.98
CA LEU A 174 0.99 14.28 -5.44
C LEU A 174 1.51 14.39 -6.87
N PHE A 175 0.76 15.00 -7.77
CA PHE A 175 1.17 15.26 -9.15
C PHE A 175 2.49 16.04 -9.19
N PHE A 176 2.58 17.17 -8.48
CA PHE A 176 3.81 17.97 -8.40
C PHE A 176 4.96 17.20 -7.75
N TRP A 177 4.70 16.37 -6.74
CA TRP A 177 5.71 15.52 -6.14
C TRP A 177 6.27 14.50 -7.15
N TYR A 178 5.40 13.82 -7.89
CA TYR A 178 5.81 12.87 -8.94
C TYR A 178 6.59 13.55 -10.08
N LEU A 179 6.22 14.78 -10.43
CA LEU A 179 6.86 15.54 -11.50
C LEU A 179 8.27 16.02 -11.11
N PHE A 180 8.42 16.62 -9.91
CA PHE A 180 9.64 17.36 -9.55
C PHE A 180 10.47 16.72 -8.42
N LYS A 181 9.85 15.95 -7.51
CA LYS A 181 10.50 15.40 -6.32
C LYS A 181 10.74 13.89 -6.39
N TYR A 182 10.17 13.21 -7.38
CA TYR A 182 10.46 11.81 -7.69
C TYR A 182 11.79 11.71 -8.46
N LYS A 183 12.89 11.76 -7.72
CA LYS A 183 14.26 11.50 -8.20
C LYS A 183 14.63 10.03 -8.06
#